data_AF-A0A7C1U4C1-F1
#
_entry.id   AF-A0A7C1U4C1-F1
#
_cell.length_a   1.000
_cell.length_b   1.000
_cell.length_c   1.000
_cell.angle_alpha   90.00
_cell.angle_beta   90.00
_cell.angle_gamma   90.00
#
_symmetry.space_group_name_H-M   'P 1'
#
loop_
_entity.id
_entity.type
_entity.pdbx_description
1 polymer ?
#
loop_
_entity_poly.entity_id
_entity_poly.type
_entity_poly.pdbx_seq_one_letter_code
_entity_poly.pdbx_strand_id
1 'polypeptide(L)'
;MNCLKRMNTAFLVVILTVSVAGAVDWPQFRGPTRDGLSPETGLLKKWPAGGPKELWSVDGLGVGYSSVAVVDGTIYTTGMIGKEGVLFAFDLKGNPKYKV
;
A
#
# COMPACT_ATOMS: atom_id res chain seq x y z
N MET A 1 -54.12 -29.46 26.55
CA MET A 1 -53.19 -30.40 27.24
C MET A 1 -51.97 -30.55 26.34
N ASN A 2 -50.78 -30.25 26.87
CA ASN A 2 -49.43 -30.27 26.24
C ASN A 2 -49.14 -29.04 25.34
N CYS A 3 -48.44 -27.96 25.74
CA CYS A 3 -47.16 -27.75 26.44
C CYS A 3 -45.93 -28.22 25.63
N LEU A 4 -44.88 -27.37 25.60
CA LEU A 4 -43.57 -27.41 24.89
C LEU A 4 -43.57 -26.77 23.48
N LYS A 5 -42.73 -25.79 23.10
CA LYS A 5 -41.49 -25.23 23.67
C LYS A 5 -41.31 -23.77 23.18
N ARG A 6 -40.90 -22.89 24.08
CA ARG A 6 -40.13 -21.68 23.74
C ARG A 6 -38.74 -22.12 23.27
N MET A 7 -38.23 -21.60 22.15
CA MET A 7 -36.82 -21.72 21.78
C MET A 7 -36.46 -20.52 20.87
N ASN A 8 -36.16 -19.38 21.47
CA ASN A 8 -34.81 -18.84 21.68
C ASN A 8 -34.11 -18.41 20.38
N THR A 9 -34.20 -17.11 20.12
CA THR A 9 -33.09 -16.20 19.76
C THR A 9 -31.87 -16.84 19.08
N ALA A 10 -31.71 -16.65 17.77
CA ALA A 10 -30.40 -16.63 17.13
C ALA A 10 -30.50 -15.99 15.72
N PHE A 11 -30.53 -14.65 15.67
CA PHE A 11 -30.23 -13.92 14.45
C PHE A 11 -28.71 -14.00 14.25
N LEU A 12 -28.22 -15.08 13.64
CA LEU A 12 -26.79 -15.28 13.42
C LEU A 12 -26.37 -14.49 12.17
N VAL A 13 -26.15 -13.18 12.33
CA VAL A 13 -25.46 -12.38 11.32
C VAL A 13 -23.98 -12.72 11.42
N VAL A 14 -23.52 -13.62 10.56
CA VAL A 14 -22.10 -13.88 10.34
C VAL A 14 -21.56 -12.69 9.54
N ILE A 15 -20.96 -11.72 10.22
CA ILE A 15 -20.16 -10.69 9.58
C ILE A 15 -18.86 -11.38 9.12
N LEU A 16 -18.80 -11.76 7.85
CA LEU A 16 -17.53 -12.10 7.20
C LEU A 16 -16.67 -10.83 7.17
N THR A 17 -15.77 -10.69 8.14
CA THR A 17 -14.65 -9.76 8.01
C THR A 17 -13.72 -10.34 6.95
N VAL A 18 -13.96 -9.97 5.69
CA VAL A 18 -12.97 -10.10 4.63
C VAL A 18 -11.86 -9.12 5.00
N SER A 19 -10.82 -9.62 5.66
CA SER A 19 -9.58 -8.89 5.81
C SER A 19 -9.01 -8.71 4.41
N VAL A 20 -9.28 -7.56 3.80
CA VAL A 20 -8.54 -7.14 2.61
C VAL A 20 -7.09 -7.05 3.08
N ALA A 21 -6.26 -7.98 2.65
CA ALA A 21 -4.82 -7.91 2.83
C ALA A 21 -4.31 -6.75 1.95
N GLY A 22 -4.55 -5.53 2.40
CA GLY A 22 -3.92 -4.33 1.87
C GLY A 22 -2.48 -4.28 2.36
N ALA A 23 -1.56 -3.84 1.49
CA ALA A 23 -0.23 -3.47 1.94
C ALA A 23 -0.34 -2.36 2.98
N VAL A 24 0.58 -2.33 3.95
CA VAL A 24 0.58 -1.29 4.97
C VAL A 24 1.12 0.00 4.37
N ASP A 25 0.50 1.13 4.72
CA ASP A 25 1.00 2.43 4.31
C ASP A 25 2.44 2.66 4.80
N TRP A 26 3.22 3.32 3.95
CA TRP A 26 4.61 3.67 4.18
C TRP A 26 4.79 5.19 4.19
N PRO A 27 4.27 5.90 5.21
CA PRO A 27 4.10 7.35 5.16
C PRO A 27 5.39 8.18 5.27
N GLN A 28 6.49 7.57 5.68
CA GLN A 28 7.72 8.29 6.03
C GLN A 28 8.98 7.46 5.79
N PHE A 29 10.14 8.12 5.89
CA PHE A 29 11.43 7.45 5.82
C PHE A 29 11.50 6.30 6.84
N ARG A 30 11.84 5.11 6.35
CA ARG A 30 11.88 3.86 7.13
C ARG A 30 10.52 3.37 7.66
N GLY A 31 9.42 3.83 7.07
CA GLY A 31 8.10 3.24 7.28
C GLY A 31 7.38 3.72 8.54
N PRO A 32 6.21 3.14 8.84
CA PRO A 32 5.33 3.60 9.91
C PRO A 32 6.01 3.60 11.29
N THR A 33 6.88 2.62 11.54
CA THR A 33 7.62 2.44 12.81
C THR A 33 9.03 3.03 12.78
N ARG A 34 9.50 3.56 11.64
CA ARG A 34 10.86 4.11 11.42
C ARG A 34 12.01 3.11 11.64
N ASP A 35 11.71 1.82 11.67
CA ASP A 35 12.71 0.76 11.80
C ASP A 35 13.23 0.27 10.43
N GLY A 36 12.49 0.53 9.35
CA GLY A 36 12.82 0.09 7.99
C GLY A 36 12.35 -1.33 7.68
N LEU A 37 11.40 -1.86 8.44
CA LEU A 37 10.88 -3.23 8.28
C LEU A 37 9.43 -3.20 7.76
N SER A 38 9.16 -3.95 6.70
CA SER A 38 7.77 -4.20 6.29
C SER A 38 7.16 -5.39 7.05
N PRO A 39 5.90 -5.27 7.51
CA PRO A 39 5.17 -6.39 8.11
C PRO A 39 4.64 -7.40 7.07
N GLU A 40 4.75 -7.12 5.78
CA GLU A 40 4.25 -7.98 4.71
C GLU A 40 4.86 -9.39 4.74
N THR A 41 3.99 -10.39 4.57
CA THR A 41 4.36 -11.80 4.51
C THR A 41 4.00 -12.40 3.14
N GLY A 42 4.35 -13.66 2.89
CA GLY A 42 4.06 -14.30 1.59
C GLY A 42 4.90 -13.80 0.42
N LEU A 43 5.91 -12.96 0.67
CA LEU A 43 6.83 -12.48 -0.35
C LEU A 43 7.66 -13.63 -0.94
N LEU A 44 8.02 -13.49 -2.23
CA LEU A 44 8.92 -14.41 -2.92
C LEU A 44 10.23 -14.55 -2.16
N LYS A 45 10.64 -15.80 -1.90
CA LYS A 45 11.93 -16.09 -1.23
C LYS A 45 13.11 -16.10 -2.21
N LYS A 46 12.83 -16.26 -3.51
CA LYS A 46 13.79 -16.20 -4.61
C LYS A 46 13.11 -15.54 -5.80
N TRP A 47 13.84 -14.70 -6.49
CA TRP A 47 13.38 -14.16 -7.76
C TRP A 47 13.47 -15.24 -8.85
N PRO A 48 12.57 -15.20 -9.85
CA PRO A 48 12.74 -16.00 -11.06
C PRO A 48 13.98 -15.52 -11.84
N ALA A 49 14.46 -16.33 -12.78
CA ALA A 49 15.70 -16.04 -13.52
C ALA A 49 15.70 -14.68 -14.24
N GLY A 50 14.53 -14.21 -14.71
CA GLY A 50 14.36 -12.91 -15.36
C GLY A 50 13.99 -11.75 -14.40
N GLY A 51 13.97 -11.99 -13.09
CA GLY A 51 13.51 -11.01 -12.10
C GLY A 51 11.98 -10.90 -12.00
N PRO A 52 11.47 -10.17 -10.99
CA PRO A 52 10.04 -9.89 -10.89
C PRO A 52 9.57 -9.09 -12.11
N LYS A 53 8.32 -9.29 -12.51
CA LYS A 53 7.71 -8.51 -13.59
C LYS A 53 7.65 -7.03 -13.17
N GLU A 54 8.22 -6.16 -13.98
CA GLU A 54 8.03 -4.71 -13.83
C GLU A 54 6.56 -4.36 -14.12
N LEU A 55 5.93 -3.63 -13.19
CA LEU A 55 4.53 -3.20 -13.35
C LEU A 55 4.44 -1.90 -14.15
N TRP A 56 5.31 -0.93 -13.83
CA TRP A 56 5.44 0.35 -14.50
C TRP A 56 6.72 1.05 -14.05
N SER A 57 7.13 2.06 -14.81
CA SER A 57 8.26 2.96 -14.54
C SER A 57 7.87 4.38 -14.92
N VAL A 58 8.44 5.38 -14.24
CA VAL A 58 8.29 6.80 -14.56
C VAL A 58 9.66 7.47 -14.59
N ASP A 59 9.97 8.06 -15.74
CA ASP A 59 11.20 8.84 -15.96
C ASP A 59 10.97 10.35 -15.76
N GLY A 60 12.06 11.13 -15.78
CA GLY A 60 11.99 12.59 -15.80
C GLY A 60 11.74 13.25 -14.44
N LEU A 61 11.96 12.52 -13.34
CA LEU A 61 11.81 13.05 -11.98
C LEU A 61 13.02 13.88 -11.51
N GLY A 62 14.07 13.97 -12.33
CA GLY A 62 15.31 14.68 -11.99
C GLY A 62 16.22 13.88 -11.05
N VAL A 63 17.19 14.57 -10.43
CA VAL A 63 18.14 13.94 -9.49
C VAL A 63 17.44 13.74 -8.14
N GLY A 64 17.32 12.49 -7.68
CA GLY A 64 16.63 12.14 -6.43
C GLY A 64 17.56 11.50 -5.39
N TYR A 65 17.43 11.94 -4.13
CA TYR A 65 18.05 11.31 -2.96
C TYR A 65 17.00 10.84 -1.93
N SER A 66 15.71 10.98 -2.26
CA SER A 66 14.59 10.68 -1.37
C SER A 66 14.17 9.21 -1.46
N SER A 67 13.67 8.68 -0.34
CA SER A 67 12.84 7.49 -0.38
C SER A 67 11.43 7.85 -0.84
N VAL A 68 10.69 6.85 -1.29
CA VAL A 68 9.26 7.00 -1.59
C VAL A 68 8.42 6.89 -0.31
N ALA A 69 7.37 7.71 -0.22
CA ALA A 69 6.30 7.54 0.76
C ALA A 69 5.02 7.08 0.04
N VAL A 70 4.28 6.13 0.63
CA VAL A 70 3.04 5.59 0.05
C VAL A 70 1.95 5.66 1.10
N VAL A 71 0.87 6.41 0.85
CA VAL A 71 -0.25 6.58 1.77
C VAL A 71 -1.53 6.69 0.97
N ASP A 72 -2.59 6.02 1.39
CA ASP A 72 -3.92 6.09 0.76
C ASP A 72 -3.87 5.92 -0.77
N GLY A 73 -3.10 4.93 -1.23
CA GLY A 73 -2.95 4.62 -2.65
C GLY A 73 -2.24 5.70 -3.48
N THR A 74 -1.53 6.63 -2.82
CA THR A 74 -0.74 7.68 -3.47
C THR A 74 0.73 7.50 -3.15
N ILE A 75 1.56 7.61 -4.18
CA ILE A 75 3.02 7.48 -4.13
C ILE A 75 3.60 8.88 -4.22
N TYR A 76 4.40 9.26 -3.22
CA TYR A 76 5.08 10.55 -3.14
C TYR A 76 6.59 10.37 -3.23
N THR A 77 7.24 11.22 -4.02
CA THR A 77 8.70 11.30 -4.09
C THR A 77 9.13 12.71 -4.45
N THR A 78 10.39 13.03 -4.17
CA THR A 78 10.97 14.33 -4.54
C THR A 78 12.17 14.16 -5.45
N GLY A 79 12.34 15.08 -6.39
CA GLY A 79 13.52 15.13 -7.23
C GLY A 79 13.90 16.55 -7.61
N MET A 80 15.13 16.71 -8.07
CA MET A 80 15.70 18.00 -8.45
C MET A 80 15.66 18.17 -9.97
N ILE A 81 14.89 19.13 -10.46
CA ILE A 81 14.91 19.55 -11.86
C ILE A 81 15.68 20.87 -11.95
N GLY A 82 16.88 20.82 -12.51
CA GLY A 82 17.79 21.96 -12.51
C GLY A 82 18.19 22.33 -11.07
N LYS A 83 17.76 23.50 -10.60
CA LYS A 83 17.99 23.99 -9.23
C LYS A 83 16.74 23.91 -8.34
N GLU A 84 15.64 23.39 -8.87
CA GLU A 84 14.35 23.36 -8.18
C GLU A 84 14.09 21.97 -7.62
N GLY A 85 13.70 21.92 -6.34
CA GLY A 85 13.17 20.71 -5.72
C GLY A 85 11.69 20.60 -6.04
N VAL A 86 11.28 19.44 -6.55
CA VAL A 86 9.92 19.18 -7.02
C VAL A 86 9.34 18.00 -6.26
N LEU A 87 8.07 18.13 -5.84
CA LEU A 87 7.28 17.04 -5.30
C LEU A 87 6.45 16.39 -6.43
N PHE A 88 6.55 15.08 -6.54
CA PHE A 88 5.75 14.28 -7.45
C PHE A 88 4.79 13.40 -6.66
N ALA A 89 3.55 13.30 -7.15
CA ALA A 89 2.55 12.38 -6.63
C ALA A 89 1.96 11.53 -7.77
N PHE A 90 1.88 10.22 -7.56
CA PHE A 90 1.31 9.25 -8.49
C PHE A 90 0.26 8.38 -7.82
N ASP A 91 -0.66 7.81 -8.58
CA ASP A 91 -1.45 6.67 -8.11
C ASP A 91 -0.62 5.37 -8.13
N LEU A 92 -1.19 4.27 -7.61
CA LEU A 92 -0.51 2.95 -7.59
C LEU A 92 -0.22 2.35 -8.98
N LYS A 93 -0.76 2.94 -10.06
CA LYS A 93 -0.53 2.53 -11.44
C LYS A 93 0.51 3.42 -12.14
N GLY A 94 1.10 4.39 -11.43
CA GLY A 94 2.09 5.31 -11.97
C GLY A 94 1.48 6.52 -12.69
N ASN A 95 0.16 6.72 -12.65
CA ASN A 95 -0.44 7.90 -13.26
C ASN A 95 -0.17 9.14 -12.39
N PRO A 96 0.27 10.27 -12.96
CA PRO A 96 0.45 11.50 -12.20
C PRO A 96 -0.86 11.97 -11.58
N LYS A 97 -0.85 12.29 -10.28
CA LYS A 97 -1.96 12.97 -9.59
C LYS A 97 -1.73 14.48 -9.58
N TYR A 98 -0.54 14.91 -9.19
CA TYR A 98 -0.12 16.32 -9.22
C TYR A 98 1.41 16.44 -9.07
N LYS A 99 1.94 17.55 -9.58
CA LYS A 99 3.33 17.99 -9.47
C LYS A 99 3.31 19.39 -8.86
N VAL A 100 4.07 19.60 -7.79
CA VAL A 100 4.21 20.91 -7.12
C VAL A 100 5.68 21.28 -7.04
#